data_AF-X0S3W9-F1
#
_entry.id   AF-X0S3W9-F1
#
_cell.length_a   1.000
_cell.length_b   1.000
_cell.length_c   1.000
_cell.angle_alpha   90.00
_cell.angle_beta   90.00
_cell.angle_gamma   90.00
#
_symmetry.space_group_name_H-M   'P 1'
#
loop_
_entity.id
_entity.type
_entity.pdbx_description
1 polymer ?
#
loop_
_entity_poly.entity_id
_entity_poly.type
_entity_poly.pdbx_seq_one_letter_code
_entity_poly.pdbx_strand_id
1 'polypeptide(L)'
;DIYQCNQSGGGALVAVFPNLISQVECQQMITYLTKNKLGSLIEGGVPDGTRVAHKHGWVTTYGIINTIGDAGIVYTPGGNYVLVVFLHRPEQLIWDPASALISDLSQAIYNYYNLPTQ
;
A
#
# COMPACT_ATOMS: atom_id res chain seq x y z
N ASP A 1 6.32 -10.05 1.34
CA ASP A 1 6.13 -11.42 1.85
C ASP A 1 4.66 -11.84 1.98
N ILE A 2 3.81 -11.11 2.73
CA ILE A 2 2.38 -11.48 2.91
C ILE A 2 1.62 -11.73 1.60
N TYR A 3 1.97 -11.03 0.51
CA TYR A 3 1.42 -11.26 -0.83
C TYR A 3 1.77 -12.66 -1.35
N GLN A 4 3.04 -13.08 -1.28
CA GLN A 4 3.49 -14.40 -1.71
C GLN A 4 2.89 -15.50 -0.84
N CYS A 5 2.83 -15.29 0.48
CA CYS A 5 2.17 -16.19 1.43
C CYS A 5 0.70 -16.37 1.08
N ASN A 6 -0.02 -15.29 0.78
CA ASN A 6 -1.41 -15.35 0.34
C ASN A 6 -1.59 -16.19 -0.95
N GLN A 7 -0.71 -16.01 -1.94
CA GLN A 7 -0.81 -16.69 -3.24
C GLN A 7 -0.45 -18.18 -3.19
N SER A 8 0.59 -18.54 -2.43
CA SER A 8 1.23 -19.87 -2.54
C SER A 8 1.36 -20.63 -1.22
N GLY A 9 1.07 -19.98 -0.09
CA GLY A 9 1.37 -20.52 1.24
C GLY A 9 2.86 -20.59 1.58
N GLY A 10 3.74 -20.05 0.72
CA GLY A 10 5.19 -20.00 0.92
C GLY A 10 5.73 -18.57 1.02
N GLY A 11 7.06 -18.44 1.06
CA GLY A 11 7.74 -17.16 1.25
C GLY A 11 8.55 -17.14 2.55
N ALA A 12 9.33 -16.09 2.76
CA ALA A 12 10.20 -16.02 3.92
C ALA A 12 9.40 -15.85 5.23
N LEU A 13 8.21 -15.25 5.18
CA LEU A 13 7.33 -15.10 6.34
C LEU A 13 6.95 -16.46 6.94
N VAL A 14 6.49 -17.39 6.09
CA VAL A 14 6.11 -18.73 6.52
C VAL A 14 7.33 -19.55 6.95
N ALA A 15 8.48 -19.34 6.30
CA ALA A 15 9.74 -20.00 6.68
C ALA A 15 10.26 -19.56 8.06
N VAL A 16 10.12 -18.28 8.40
CA VAL A 16 10.58 -17.71 9.69
C VAL A 16 9.59 -18.02 10.83
N PHE A 17 8.29 -18.13 10.53
CA PHE A 17 7.23 -18.38 11.51
C PHE A 17 6.49 -19.71 11.24
N PRO A 18 7.19 -20.86 11.25
CA PRO A 18 6.59 -22.14 10.92
C PRO A 18 5.49 -22.49 11.93
N ASN A 19 4.35 -22.96 11.44
CA ASN A 19 3.15 -23.30 12.23
C ASN A 19 2.51 -22.13 13.01
N LEU A 20 3.04 -20.91 12.89
CA LEU A 20 2.51 -19.70 13.50
C LEU A 20 1.84 -18.78 12.48
N ILE A 21 2.19 -18.94 11.20
CA ILE A 21 1.54 -18.25 10.09
C ILE A 21 1.20 -19.26 9.00
N SER A 22 -0.07 -19.29 8.62
CA SER A 22 -0.67 -20.11 7.57
C SER A 22 -1.07 -19.25 6.36
N GLN A 23 -1.31 -19.91 5.22
CA GLN A 23 -1.85 -19.23 4.04
C GLN A 23 -3.19 -18.53 4.32
N VAL A 24 -4.05 -19.16 5.14
CA VAL A 24 -5.36 -18.62 5.52
C VAL A 24 -5.19 -17.32 6.32
N GLU A 25 -4.24 -17.26 7.25
CA GLU A 25 -3.96 -16.03 8.00
C GLU A 25 -3.41 -14.93 7.08
N CYS A 26 -2.57 -15.27 6.10
CA CYS A 26 -2.12 -14.30 5.10
C CYS A 26 -3.26 -13.77 4.22
N GLN A 27 -4.21 -14.63 3.83
CA GLN A 27 -5.43 -14.22 3.13
C GLN A 27 -6.30 -13.29 3.99
N GLN A 28 -6.43 -13.60 5.27
CA GLN A 28 -7.17 -12.76 6.22
C GLN A 28 -6.49 -11.40 6.42
N MET A 29 -5.16 -11.37 6.60
CA MET A 29 -4.38 -10.13 6.71
C MET A 29 -4.60 -9.22 5.49
N ILE A 30 -4.45 -9.75 4.28
CA ILE A 30 -4.71 -8.98 3.05
C ILE A 30 -6.17 -8.52 2.99
N THR A 31 -7.12 -9.38 3.37
CA THR A 31 -8.54 -9.01 3.39
C THR A 31 -8.79 -7.82 4.33
N TYR A 32 -8.19 -7.81 5.52
CA TYR A 32 -8.29 -6.66 6.42
C TYR A 32 -7.68 -5.40 5.83
N LEU A 33 -6.50 -5.50 5.20
CA LEU A 33 -5.85 -4.37 4.54
C LEU A 33 -6.71 -3.78 3.40
N THR A 34 -7.52 -4.59 2.72
CA THR A 34 -8.45 -4.07 1.68
C THR A 34 -9.60 -3.24 2.22
N LYS A 35 -9.90 -3.36 3.51
CA LYS A 35 -10.99 -2.66 4.18
C LYS A 35 -10.57 -1.30 4.73
N ASN A 36 -9.28 -0.98 4.72
CA ASN A 36 -8.79 0.33 5.12
C ASN A 36 -9.10 1.35 4.02
N LYS A 37 -10.26 2.01 4.07
CA LYS A 37 -10.69 2.98 3.05
C LYS A 37 -10.37 4.41 3.47
N LEU A 38 -9.60 5.10 2.63
CA LEU A 38 -9.15 6.48 2.88
C LEU A 38 -9.43 7.40 1.70
N GLY A 39 -9.37 6.90 0.45
CA GLY A 39 -9.57 7.71 -0.75
C GLY A 39 -8.47 8.75 -1.02
N SER A 40 -7.32 8.62 -0.36
CA SER A 40 -6.12 9.45 -0.54
C SER A 40 -4.88 8.57 -0.45
N LEU A 41 -3.68 9.14 -0.59
CA LEU A 41 -2.41 8.39 -0.63
C LEU A 41 -2.41 7.37 -1.79
N ILE A 42 -2.05 6.10 -1.56
CA ILE A 42 -2.01 5.10 -2.63
C ILE A 42 -3.38 4.93 -3.30
N GLU A 43 -4.46 4.93 -2.50
CA GLU A 43 -5.85 4.82 -3.02
C GLU A 43 -6.23 6.01 -3.90
N GLY A 44 -5.70 7.21 -3.65
CA GLY A 44 -6.02 8.40 -4.44
C GLY A 44 -5.38 8.43 -5.83
N GLY A 45 -4.40 7.55 -6.10
CA GLY A 45 -3.71 7.47 -7.38
C GLY A 45 -4.26 6.43 -8.35
N VAL A 46 -5.27 5.65 -7.96
CA VAL A 46 -5.80 4.54 -8.77
C VAL A 46 -7.28 4.76 -9.12
N PRO A 47 -7.79 4.15 -10.20
CA PRO A 47 -9.21 4.25 -10.53
C PRO A 47 -10.12 3.74 -9.40
N ASP A 48 -11.28 4.36 -9.24
CA ASP A 48 -12.30 3.91 -8.30
C ASP A 48 -12.66 2.43 -8.52
N GLY A 49 -12.84 1.71 -7.41
CA GLY A 49 -13.07 0.26 -7.43
C GLY A 49 -11.81 -0.59 -7.58
N THR A 50 -10.63 0.01 -7.81
CA THR A 50 -9.36 -0.70 -7.74
C THR A 50 -9.22 -1.32 -6.34
N ARG A 51 -8.94 -2.62 -6.29
CA ARG A 51 -8.68 -3.31 -5.03
C ARG A 51 -7.28 -2.90 -4.55
N VAL A 52 -7.25 -2.16 -3.44
CA VAL A 52 -6.01 -1.75 -2.77
C VAL A 52 -6.00 -2.36 -1.37
N ALA A 53 -4.98 -3.15 -1.06
CA ALA A 53 -4.75 -3.70 0.28
C ALA A 53 -3.60 -2.92 0.93
N HIS A 54 -3.90 -1.94 1.76
CA HIS A 54 -2.90 -0.98 2.26
C HIS A 54 -3.04 -0.59 3.72
N LYS A 55 -1.97 0.00 4.26
CA LYS A 55 -1.95 0.64 5.57
C LYS A 55 -1.13 1.93 5.52
N HIS A 56 -1.85 3.02 5.71
CA HIS A 56 -1.28 4.35 5.94
C HIS A 56 -0.98 4.63 7.42
N GLY A 57 -0.15 5.62 7.68
CA GLY A 57 0.12 6.16 9.01
C GLY A 57 0.89 7.48 8.95
N TRP A 58 0.90 8.20 10.07
CA TRP A 58 1.68 9.41 10.23
C TRP A 58 2.31 9.46 11.62
N VAL A 59 3.41 10.21 11.72
CA VAL A 59 4.06 10.53 12.99
C VAL A 59 3.89 12.01 13.26
N THR A 60 3.56 12.32 14.51
CA THR A 60 3.49 13.69 15.02
C THR A 60 4.60 13.89 16.04
N THR A 61 5.38 14.95 15.87
CA THR A 61 6.41 15.36 16.83
C THR A 61 6.18 16.84 17.15
N TYR A 62 6.17 17.20 18.44
CA TYR A 62 5.87 18.57 18.89
C TYR A 62 4.57 19.17 18.31
N GLY A 63 3.54 18.33 18.11
CA GLY A 63 2.22 18.76 17.63
C GLY A 63 2.11 18.93 16.11
N ILE A 64 3.18 18.72 15.34
CA ILE A 64 3.16 18.76 13.87
C ILE A 64 3.38 17.38 13.27
N ILE A 65 2.73 17.09 12.15
CA ILE A 65 3.03 15.90 11.35
C ILE A 65 4.38 16.13 10.69
N ASN A 66 5.33 15.21 10.88
CA ASN A 66 6.65 15.27 10.25
C ASN A 66 6.92 14.08 9.33
N THR A 67 6.15 13.00 9.45
CA THR A 67 6.24 11.83 8.58
C THR A 67 4.87 11.34 8.19
N ILE A 68 4.67 11.03 6.92
CA ILE A 68 3.49 10.33 6.39
C ILE A 68 4.01 9.11 5.63
N GLY A 69 3.36 7.95 5.80
CA GLY A 69 3.69 6.74 5.08
C GLY A 69 2.47 5.97 4.65
N ASP A 70 2.60 5.25 3.55
CA ASP A 70 1.60 4.31 3.06
C ASP A 70 2.28 3.11 2.40
N ALA A 71 1.80 1.92 2.73
CA ALA A 71 2.33 0.66 2.23
C ALA A 71 1.16 -0.20 1.76
N GLY A 72 1.18 -0.60 0.48
CA GLY A 72 0.05 -1.25 -0.14
C GLY A 72 0.39 -2.25 -1.24
N ILE A 73 -0.51 -3.20 -1.43
CA ILE A 73 -0.60 -4.07 -2.59
C ILE A 73 -1.74 -3.52 -3.46
N VAL A 74 -1.42 -3.15 -4.70
CA VAL A 74 -2.40 -2.65 -5.67
C VAL A 74 -2.68 -3.75 -6.67
N TYR A 75 -3.96 -4.09 -6.80
CA TYR A 75 -4.40 -5.14 -7.73
C TYR A 75 -4.85 -4.51 -9.04
N THR A 76 -4.19 -4.87 -10.15
CA THR A 76 -4.43 -4.26 -11.45
C THR A 76 -4.57 -5.30 -12.57
N PRO A 77 -5.23 -4.95 -13.69
CA PRO A 77 -5.32 -5.82 -14.87
C PRO A 77 -3.96 -6.22 -15.46
N GLY A 78 -2.99 -5.30 -15.52
CA GLY A 78 -1.67 -5.53 -16.12
C GLY A 78 -0.63 -6.17 -15.20
N GLY A 79 -0.96 -6.35 -13.92
CA GLY A 79 -0.08 -6.97 -12.93
C GLY A 79 -0.22 -6.31 -11.56
N ASN A 80 -0.34 -7.13 -10.52
CA ASN A 80 -0.37 -6.61 -9.15
C ASN A 80 1.02 -6.12 -8.76
N TYR A 81 1.09 -5.00 -8.05
CA TYR A 81 2.35 -4.45 -7.56
C TYR A 81 2.29 -4.11 -6.07
N VAL A 82 3.47 -4.01 -5.45
CA VAL A 82 3.63 -3.55 -4.07
C VAL A 82 4.29 -2.17 -4.11
N LEU A 83 3.69 -1.21 -3.41
CA LEU A 83 4.19 0.15 -3.28
C LEU A 83 4.32 0.50 -1.80
N VAL A 84 5.47 1.05 -1.43
CA VAL A 84 5.75 1.53 -0.08
C VAL A 84 6.37 2.91 -0.20
N VAL A 85 5.72 3.93 0.35
CA VAL A 85 6.16 5.32 0.28
C VAL A 85 6.18 5.90 1.69
N PHE A 86 7.27 6.59 2.01
CA PHE A 86 7.40 7.40 3.22
C PHE A 86 7.91 8.79 2.83
N LEU A 87 7.20 9.82 3.27
CA LEU A 87 7.60 11.22 3.13
C LEU A 87 7.96 11.73 4.52
N HIS A 88 9.11 12.38 4.64
CA HIS A 88 9.57 12.96 5.89
C HIS A 88 10.09 14.38 5.67
N ARG A 89 9.77 15.27 6.61
CA ARG A 89 10.37 16.60 6.72
C ARG A 89 10.61 16.95 8.19
N PRO A 90 11.69 17.69 8.52
CA PRO A 90 11.95 18.12 9.89
C PRO A 90 10.95 19.21 10.35
N GLU A 91 10.48 20.06 9.43
CA GLU A 91 9.35 20.95 9.66
C GLU A 91 8.01 20.23 9.47
N GLN A 92 6.91 20.97 9.53
CA GLN A 92 5.59 20.42 9.30
C GLN A 92 5.45 19.90 7.86
N LEU A 93 5.17 18.61 7.74
CA LEU A 93 4.70 17.97 6.52
C LEU A 93 3.18 18.16 6.41
N ILE A 94 2.76 19.08 5.55
CA ILE A 94 1.34 19.38 5.34
C ILE A 94 0.68 18.20 4.62
N TRP A 95 -0.49 17.77 5.11
CA TRP A 95 -1.19 16.59 4.63
C TRP A 95 -1.53 16.65 3.14
N ASP A 96 -2.23 17.69 2.69
CA ASP A 96 -2.73 17.77 1.31
C ASP A 96 -1.65 17.62 0.23
N PRO A 97 -0.54 18.40 0.23
CA PRO A 97 0.50 18.24 -0.79
C PRO A 97 1.26 16.92 -0.66
N ALA A 98 1.46 16.41 0.57
CA ALA A 98 2.11 15.12 0.78
C ALA A 98 1.24 13.98 0.23
N SER A 99 -0.07 14.06 0.48
CA SER A 99 -1.05 13.10 -0.02
C SER A 99 -1.13 13.14 -1.54
N ALA A 100 -1.20 14.34 -2.14
CA ALA A 100 -1.21 14.50 -3.59
C ALA A 100 0.04 13.89 -4.23
N LEU A 101 1.22 14.13 -3.67
CA LEU A 101 2.47 13.53 -4.16
C LEU A 101 2.43 11.99 -4.12
N ILE A 102 1.90 11.39 -3.04
CA ILE A 102 1.78 9.93 -2.95
C ILE A 102 0.77 9.40 -3.99
N SER A 103 -0.36 10.09 -4.19
CA SER A 103 -1.34 9.76 -5.23
C SER A 103 -0.73 9.83 -6.63
N ASP A 104 0.04 10.88 -6.94
CA ASP A 104 0.67 11.06 -8.26
C ASP A 104 1.70 9.95 -8.53
N LEU A 105 2.48 9.57 -7.52
CA LEU A 105 3.41 8.42 -7.62
C LEU A 105 2.66 7.10 -7.86
N SER A 106 1.58 6.87 -7.13
CA SER A 106 0.71 5.69 -7.29
C SER A 106 0.10 5.65 -8.70
N GLN A 107 -0.37 6.78 -9.21
CA GLN A 107 -0.93 6.90 -10.56
C GLN A 107 0.10 6.61 -11.65
N ALA A 108 1.30 7.16 -11.54
CA ALA A 108 2.38 6.91 -12.49
C ALA A 108 2.71 5.41 -12.59
N ILE A 109 2.78 4.73 -11.44
CA ILE A 109 3.04 3.29 -11.37
C ILE A 109 1.85 2.49 -11.93
N TYR A 110 0.62 2.85 -11.56
CA TYR A 110 -0.58 2.20 -12.10
C TYR A 110 -0.62 2.27 -13.63
N ASN A 111 -0.37 3.45 -14.19
CA ASN A 111 -0.37 3.67 -15.63
C ASN A 111 0.76 2.90 -16.35
N TYR A 112 1.95 2.80 -15.73
CA TYR A 112 3.05 2.01 -16.28
C TYR A 112 2.67 0.54 -16.48
N TYR A 113 1.97 -0.06 -15.52
CA TYR A 113 1.49 -1.45 -15.64
C TYR A 113 0.22 -1.59 -16.50
N ASN A 114 -0.55 -0.53 -16.70
CA ASN A 114 -1.85 -0.56 -17.38
C ASN A 114 -1.89 0.41 -18.57
N LEU A 115 -0.95 0.23 -19.51
CA LEU A 115 -0.92 1.00 -20.75
C LEU A 115 -2.19 0.74 -21.57
N PRO A 116 -2.75 1.76 -22.25
CA PRO A 116 -3.80 1.54 -23.23
C PRO A 116 -3.31 0.54 -24.28
N THR A 117 -4.08 -0.51 -24.53
CA THR A 117 -3.87 -1.35 -25.73
C THR A 117 -4.01 -0.44 -26.95
N GLN A 118 -2.94 -0.38 -27.78
CA GLN A 118 -2.98 0.29 -29.08
C GLN A 118 -3.94 -0.41 -30.04
#